data_AF-A0ABD1E3A4-F1
#
_entry.id   AF-A0ABD1E3A4-F1
#
_cell.length_a   1.000
_cell.length_b   1.000
_cell.length_c   1.000
_cell.angle_alpha   90.00
_cell.angle_beta   90.00
_cell.angle_gamma   90.00
#
_symmetry.space_group_name_H-M   'P 1'
#
loop_
_entity.id
_entity.type
_entity.pdbx_description
1 polymer ?
#
loop_
_entity_poly.entity_id
_entity_poly.type
_entity_poly.pdbx_seq_one_letter_code
_entity_poly.pdbx_strand_id
1 'polypeptide(L)'
;MAYCWDNRVAFVVKFMYDVDNNGYLDERDFACLALRATIIEGKGEFSNSKLQENQHIMLSLWEEITELADFNKELLEQGKITTEEFKQAVQQSCMGRRYEDFPQAMKMFIDSNFKMVDTNDDGVIDADEYRFNCITKYPLDDVDIVDEAFNNMLNVSEFS
;
A
#
# COMPACT_ATOMS: atom_id res chain seq x y z
N MET A 1 0.45 -22.26 1.10
CA MET A 1 1.07 -21.85 2.37
C MET A 1 0.51 -20.46 2.69
N ALA A 2 0.00 -20.19 3.89
CA ALA A 2 -0.73 -18.94 4.17
C ALA A 2 0.06 -17.67 3.82
N TYR A 3 1.39 -17.69 4.00
CA TYR A 3 2.30 -16.58 3.74
C TYR A 3 3.00 -16.62 2.38
N CYS A 4 2.52 -17.39 1.40
CA CYS A 4 3.12 -17.36 0.06
C CYS A 4 2.96 -15.99 -0.59
N TRP A 5 3.84 -15.67 -1.56
CA TRP A 5 3.80 -14.43 -2.33
C TRP A 5 2.39 -14.12 -2.85
N ASP A 6 1.74 -15.11 -3.46
CA ASP A 6 0.40 -14.98 -4.04
C ASP A 6 -0.63 -14.51 -3.02
N ASN A 7 -0.62 -15.11 -1.83
CA ASN A 7 -1.56 -14.74 -0.76
C ASN A 7 -1.25 -13.36 -0.16
N ARG A 8 0.03 -12.99 -0.07
CA ARG A 8 0.43 -11.66 0.43
C ARG A 8 -0.03 -10.56 -0.52
N VAL A 9 0.18 -10.74 -1.83
CA VAL A 9 -0.28 -9.79 -2.84
C VAL A 9 -1.81 -9.72 -2.88
N ALA A 10 -2.49 -10.87 -2.85
CA ALA A 10 -3.95 -10.90 -2.81
C ALA A 10 -4.53 -10.20 -1.56
N PHE A 11 -3.87 -10.35 -0.41
CA PHE A 11 -4.24 -9.64 0.82
C PHE A 11 -4.06 -8.13 0.65
N VAL A 12 -2.92 -7.67 0.13
CA VAL A 12 -2.64 -6.25 -0.10
C VAL A 12 -3.66 -5.65 -1.07
N VAL A 13 -3.91 -6.31 -2.21
CA VAL A 13 -4.91 -5.82 -3.18
C VAL A 13 -6.28 -5.72 -2.52
N LYS A 14 -6.76 -6.78 -1.87
CA LYS A 14 -8.12 -6.83 -1.32
C LYS A 14 -8.35 -5.87 -0.15
N PHE A 15 -7.38 -5.73 0.75
CA PHE A 15 -7.60 -4.98 2.00
C PHE A 15 -6.97 -3.59 2.00
N MET A 16 -6.06 -3.31 1.06
CA MET A 16 -5.39 -2.01 0.97
C MET A 16 -5.74 -1.23 -0.30
N TYR A 17 -5.95 -1.89 -1.44
CA TYR A 17 -6.20 -1.19 -2.71
C TYR A 17 -7.66 -1.20 -3.15
N ASP A 18 -8.34 -2.36 -3.13
CA ASP A 18 -9.75 -2.51 -3.52
C ASP A 18 -10.67 -1.98 -2.41
N VAL A 19 -10.98 -0.68 -2.45
CA VAL A 19 -11.69 0.01 -1.37
C VAL A 19 -13.18 -0.36 -1.39
N ASP A 20 -13.77 -0.45 -2.57
CA ASP A 20 -15.20 -0.76 -2.74
C ASP A 20 -15.51 -2.27 -2.75
N ASN A 21 -14.47 -3.12 -2.69
CA ASN A 21 -14.53 -4.59 -2.72
C ASN A 21 -15.22 -5.13 -3.98
N ASN A 22 -15.09 -4.43 -5.11
CA ASN A 22 -15.69 -4.85 -6.38
C ASN A 22 -14.86 -5.95 -7.09
N GLY A 23 -13.65 -6.25 -6.60
CA GLY A 23 -12.76 -7.29 -7.13
C GLY A 23 -11.81 -6.83 -8.25
N TYR A 24 -11.82 -5.54 -8.57
CA TYR A 24 -10.94 -4.89 -9.53
C TYR A 24 -10.41 -3.60 -8.92
N LEU A 25 -9.24 -3.16 -9.38
CA LEU A 25 -8.70 -1.86 -9.05
C LEU A 25 -9.08 -0.87 -10.15
N ASP A 26 -9.64 0.26 -9.76
CA ASP A 26 -9.89 1.39 -10.66
C ASP A 26 -9.33 2.71 -10.08
N GLU A 27 -9.34 3.78 -10.88
CA GLU A 27 -8.85 5.10 -10.45
C GLU A 27 -9.56 5.63 -9.18
N ARG A 28 -10.82 5.25 -8.98
CA ARG A 28 -11.62 5.73 -7.83
C ARG A 28 -11.14 5.10 -6.54
N ASP A 29 -10.64 3.87 -6.56
CA ASP A 29 -9.99 3.26 -5.40
C ASP A 29 -8.81 4.10 -4.92
N PHE A 30 -7.93 4.48 -5.84
CA PHE A 30 -6.75 5.30 -5.54
C PHE A 30 -7.13 6.72 -5.08
N ALA A 31 -8.18 7.31 -5.67
CA ALA A 31 -8.72 8.58 -5.20
C ALA A 31 -9.30 8.47 -3.77
N CYS A 32 -9.98 7.36 -3.44
CA CYS A 32 -10.47 7.09 -2.10
C CYS A 32 -9.33 6.91 -1.09
N LEU A 33 -8.25 6.23 -1.49
CA LEU A 33 -7.05 6.08 -0.66
C LEU A 33 -6.36 7.41 -0.39
N ALA A 34 -6.27 8.30 -1.39
CA ALA A 34 -5.71 9.63 -1.21
C ALA A 34 -6.50 10.44 -0.17
N LEU A 35 -7.84 10.38 -0.23
CA LEU A 35 -8.70 11.04 0.74
C LEU A 35 -8.53 10.43 2.14
N ARG A 36 -8.50 9.10 2.24
CA ARG A 36 -8.30 8.38 3.51
C ARG A 36 -6.96 8.75 4.15
N ALA A 37 -5.88 8.74 3.37
CA ALA A 37 -4.54 9.12 3.83
C ALA A 37 -4.54 10.57 4.36
N THR A 38 -5.13 11.50 3.61
CA THR A 38 -5.22 12.92 4.01
C THR A 38 -5.90 13.11 5.38
N ILE A 39 -6.99 12.40 5.63
CA ILE A 39 -7.71 12.50 6.91
C ILE A 39 -6.94 11.81 8.05
N ILE A 40 -6.29 10.68 7.79
CA ILE A 40 -5.48 9.97 8.80
C ILE A 40 -4.28 10.82 9.21
N GLU A 41 -3.53 11.34 8.24
CA GLU A 41 -2.39 12.23 8.47
C GLU A 41 -2.81 13.52 9.19
N GLY A 42 -3.98 14.06 8.85
CA GLY A 42 -4.57 15.21 9.54
C GLY A 42 -5.14 14.88 10.91
N LYS A 43 -5.15 13.61 11.35
CA LYS A 43 -5.84 13.15 12.57
C LYS A 43 -7.30 13.64 12.64
N GLY A 44 -7.96 13.69 11.49
CA GLY A 44 -9.32 14.23 11.31
C GLY A 44 -9.38 15.64 10.72
N GLU A 45 -8.28 16.39 10.71
CA GLU A 45 -8.21 17.70 10.04
C GLU A 45 -8.13 17.53 8.52
N PHE A 46 -8.89 18.36 7.80
CA PHE A 46 -8.91 18.34 6.35
C PHE A 46 -8.17 19.56 5.78
N SER A 47 -7.19 19.30 4.91
CA SER A 47 -6.52 20.33 4.11
C SER A 47 -6.60 19.97 2.63
N ASN A 48 -7.07 20.91 1.81
CA ASN A 48 -7.10 20.75 0.36
C ASN A 48 -5.69 20.63 -0.24
N SER A 49 -4.67 21.26 0.36
CA SER A 49 -3.29 21.14 -0.14
C SER A 49 -2.75 19.73 0.03
N LYS A 50 -2.96 19.14 1.23
CA LYS A 50 -2.57 17.75 1.52
C LYS A 50 -3.34 16.76 0.66
N LEU A 51 -4.63 17.02 0.41
CA LEU A 51 -5.41 16.20 -0.50
C LEU A 51 -4.81 16.19 -1.91
N GLN A 52 -4.41 17.34 -2.45
CA GLN A 52 -3.79 17.42 -3.77
C GLN A 52 -2.47 16.66 -3.84
N GLU A 53 -1.63 16.77 -2.81
CA GLU A 53 -0.37 16.04 -2.70
C GLU A 53 -0.61 14.52 -2.68
N ASN A 54 -1.53 14.06 -1.83
CA ASN A 54 -1.87 12.64 -1.72
C ASN A 54 -2.57 12.10 -2.97
N GLN A 55 -3.41 12.91 -3.63
CA GLN A 55 -4.02 12.55 -4.92
C GLN A 55 -2.95 12.41 -6.00
N HIS A 56 -1.98 13.32 -6.05
CA HIS A 56 -0.88 13.21 -7.00
C HIS A 56 -0.10 11.91 -6.80
N ILE A 57 0.25 11.55 -5.56
CA ILE A 57 0.98 10.31 -5.26
C ILE A 57 0.16 9.08 -5.68
N MET A 58 -1.11 9.00 -5.28
CA MET A 58 -1.95 7.83 -5.55
C MET A 58 -2.31 7.70 -7.03
N LEU A 59 -2.58 8.80 -7.73
CA LEU A 59 -2.90 8.77 -9.16
C LEU A 59 -1.66 8.47 -10.00
N SER A 60 -0.48 9.01 -9.65
CA SER A 60 0.76 8.62 -10.32
C SER A 60 1.11 7.14 -10.10
N LEU A 61 0.78 6.59 -8.92
CA LEU A 61 0.89 5.15 -8.70
C LEU A 61 -0.08 4.35 -9.59
N TRP A 62 -1.34 4.79 -9.68
CA TRP A 62 -2.31 4.18 -10.57
C TRP A 62 -1.85 4.19 -12.03
N GLU A 63 -1.39 5.34 -12.54
CA GLU A 63 -0.86 5.47 -13.90
C GLU A 63 0.29 4.49 -14.16
N GLU A 64 1.28 4.45 -13.27
CA GLU A 64 2.41 3.51 -13.38
C GLU A 64 1.93 2.04 -13.38
N ILE A 65 0.98 1.68 -12.52
CA ILE A 65 0.42 0.33 -12.49
C ILE A 65 -0.34 0.03 -13.80
N THR A 66 -1.12 0.97 -14.33
CA THR A 66 -1.84 0.79 -15.60
C THR A 66 -0.90 0.57 -16.78
N GLU A 67 0.25 1.25 -16.80
CA GLU A 67 1.27 1.05 -17.83
C GLU A 67 1.95 -0.32 -17.72
N LEU A 68 2.16 -0.81 -16.49
CA LEU A 68 2.79 -2.10 -16.22
C LEU A 68 1.82 -3.29 -16.35
N ALA A 69 0.53 -3.08 -16.18
CA ALA A 69 -0.53 -4.09 -16.15
C ALA A 69 -1.23 -4.22 -17.51
N ASP A 70 -0.47 -4.30 -18.62
CA ASP A 70 -1.02 -4.33 -19.99
C ASP A 70 -1.53 -5.71 -20.46
N PHE A 71 -1.66 -6.67 -19.55
CA PHE A 71 -1.89 -8.07 -19.87
C PHE A 71 -3.31 -8.36 -20.37
N ASN A 72 -4.32 -7.58 -19.95
CA ASN A 72 -5.69 -7.65 -20.47
C ASN A 72 -6.19 -6.27 -20.96
N LYS A 73 -6.02 -6.04 -22.26
CA LYS A 73 -6.39 -4.77 -22.91
C LYS A 73 -7.88 -4.41 -22.80
N GLU A 74 -8.78 -5.39 -22.77
CA GLU A 74 -10.23 -5.13 -22.69
C GLU A 74 -10.66 -4.59 -21.32
N LEU A 75 -10.00 -5.06 -20.25
CA LEU A 75 -10.25 -4.56 -18.89
C LEU A 75 -9.53 -3.23 -18.65
N LEU A 76 -8.31 -3.10 -19.18
CA LEU A 76 -7.57 -1.84 -19.11
C LEU A 76 -8.30 -0.70 -19.86
N GLU A 77 -8.91 -0.98 -21.01
CA GLU A 77 -9.77 -0.03 -21.73
C GLU A 77 -11.01 0.40 -20.93
N GLN A 78 -11.45 -0.43 -19.98
CA GLN A 78 -12.51 -0.11 -19.03
C GLN A 78 -11.99 0.59 -17.76
N GLY A 79 -10.68 0.85 -17.67
CA GLY A 79 -10.03 1.44 -16.50
C GLY A 79 -9.96 0.49 -15.30
N LYS A 80 -9.88 -0.82 -15.54
CA LYS A 80 -9.90 -1.85 -14.49
C LYS A 80 -8.68 -2.75 -14.56
N ILE A 81 -8.09 -3.04 -13.40
CA ILE A 81 -6.98 -3.98 -13.26
C ILE A 81 -7.37 -5.09 -12.29
N THR A 82 -7.16 -6.34 -12.69
CA THR A 82 -7.41 -7.50 -11.83
C THR A 82 -6.27 -7.74 -10.84
N THR A 83 -6.55 -8.47 -9.76
CA THR A 83 -5.52 -8.92 -8.80
C THR A 83 -4.35 -9.65 -9.48
N GLU A 84 -4.62 -10.45 -10.51
CA GLU A 84 -3.58 -11.21 -11.22
C GLU A 84 -2.68 -10.30 -12.06
N GLU A 85 -3.24 -9.27 -12.69
CA GLU A 85 -2.48 -8.28 -13.45
C GLU A 85 -1.61 -7.42 -12.55
N PHE A 86 -2.20 -6.93 -11.43
CA PHE A 86 -1.45 -6.20 -10.42
C PHE A 86 -0.27 -7.03 -9.88
N LYS A 87 -0.51 -8.31 -9.60
CA LYS A 87 0.52 -9.24 -9.13
C LYS A 87 1.66 -9.41 -10.13
N GLN A 88 1.34 -9.54 -11.41
CA GLN A 88 2.34 -9.65 -12.48
C GLN A 88 3.13 -8.34 -12.64
N ALA A 89 2.46 -7.20 -12.63
CA ALA A 89 3.07 -5.87 -12.70
C ALA A 89 4.07 -5.66 -11.54
N VAL A 90 3.68 -5.98 -10.30
CA VAL A 90 4.56 -5.88 -9.13
C VAL A 90 5.73 -6.86 -9.22
N GLN A 91 5.50 -8.09 -9.68
CA GLN A 91 6.58 -9.07 -9.87
C GLN A 91 7.63 -8.56 -10.84
N GLN A 92 7.24 -8.06 -12.01
CA GLN A 92 8.21 -7.60 -13.03
C GLN A 92 8.99 -6.35 -12.58
N SER A 93 8.34 -5.50 -11.80
CA SER A 93 8.87 -4.18 -11.44
C SER A 93 9.67 -4.16 -10.16
N CYS A 94 9.35 -5.03 -9.19
CA CYS A 94 9.94 -4.98 -7.85
C CYS A 94 10.67 -6.27 -7.43
N MET A 95 10.31 -7.44 -7.97
CA MET A 95 10.89 -8.71 -7.50
C MET A 95 12.35 -8.85 -7.93
N GLY A 96 13.24 -9.11 -6.97
CA GLY A 96 14.68 -9.28 -7.21
C GLY A 96 15.43 -7.99 -7.57
N ARG A 97 14.77 -6.82 -7.46
CA ARG A 97 15.39 -5.52 -7.70
C ARG A 97 15.71 -4.81 -6.39
N ARG A 98 16.68 -3.91 -6.43
CA ARG A 98 16.97 -3.01 -5.30
C ARG A 98 15.92 -1.91 -5.27
N TYR A 99 15.64 -1.38 -4.08
CA TYR A 99 14.70 -0.26 -3.91
C TYR A 99 15.05 0.93 -4.82
N GLU A 100 16.34 1.22 -5.04
CA GLU A 100 16.82 2.28 -5.95
C GLU A 100 16.27 2.13 -7.39
N ASP A 101 16.08 0.89 -7.84
CA ASP A 101 15.64 0.51 -9.18
C ASP A 101 14.11 0.42 -9.31
N PHE A 102 13.37 0.69 -8.23
CA PHE A 102 11.90 0.67 -8.27
C PHE A 102 11.35 1.87 -9.05
N PRO A 103 10.15 1.72 -9.64
CA PRO A 103 9.44 2.84 -10.25
C PRO A 103 9.30 4.04 -9.30
N GLN A 104 9.39 5.25 -9.84
CA GLN A 104 9.36 6.46 -9.02
C GLN A 104 8.04 6.60 -8.25
N ALA A 105 6.91 6.29 -8.89
CA ALA A 105 5.61 6.31 -8.23
C ALA A 105 5.52 5.30 -7.06
N MET A 106 6.11 4.11 -7.23
CA MET A 106 6.17 3.10 -6.17
C MET A 106 7.01 3.57 -4.98
N LYS A 107 8.14 4.21 -5.24
CA LYS A 107 8.98 4.82 -4.18
C LYS A 107 8.24 5.93 -3.44
N MET A 108 7.59 6.84 -4.16
CA MET A 108 6.80 7.92 -3.55
C MET A 108 5.67 7.37 -2.68
N PHE A 109 5.01 6.30 -3.12
CA PHE A 109 3.98 5.64 -2.32
C PHE A 109 4.55 4.98 -1.05
N ILE A 110 5.68 4.28 -1.14
CA ILE A 110 6.34 3.67 0.03
C ILE A 110 6.74 4.75 1.03
N ASP A 111 7.36 5.82 0.56
CA ASP A 111 7.83 6.94 1.40
C ASP A 111 6.65 7.66 2.07
N SER A 112 5.56 7.88 1.34
CA SER A 112 4.32 8.47 1.89
C SER A 112 3.70 7.56 2.95
N ASN A 113 3.62 6.25 2.71
CA ASN A 113 3.11 5.32 3.71
C ASN A 113 4.00 5.26 4.96
N PHE A 114 5.32 5.31 4.79
CA PHE A 114 6.25 5.35 5.91
C PHE A 114 6.01 6.59 6.78
N LYS A 115 5.96 7.78 6.16
CA LYS A 115 5.66 9.05 6.86
C LYS A 115 4.30 9.08 7.53
N MET A 116 3.31 8.39 6.97
CA MET A 116 1.99 8.31 7.60
C MET A 116 2.01 7.47 8.89
N VAL A 117 2.92 6.49 8.99
CA VAL A 117 3.08 5.64 10.17
C VAL A 117 4.03 6.27 11.19
N ASP A 118 5.11 6.90 10.73
CA ASP A 118 6.06 7.68 11.53
C ASP A 118 5.41 9.00 11.97
N THR A 119 4.68 8.94 13.07
CA THR A 119 3.87 10.05 13.59
C THR A 119 4.69 11.09 14.33
N ASN A 120 5.91 10.75 14.75
CA ASN A 120 6.80 11.62 15.49
C ASN A 120 7.91 12.25 14.61
N ASP A 121 8.03 11.82 13.35
CA ASP A 121 8.99 12.29 12.33
C ASP A 121 10.46 12.10 12.76
N ASP A 122 10.73 11.00 13.47
CA ASP A 122 12.09 10.61 13.89
C ASP A 122 12.80 9.68 12.89
N GLY A 123 12.07 9.25 11.84
CA GLY A 123 12.57 8.37 10.80
C GLY A 123 12.55 6.88 11.16
N VAL A 124 11.91 6.49 12.26
CA VAL A 124 11.85 5.12 12.78
C VAL A 124 10.44 4.77 13.23
N ILE A 125 9.85 3.74 12.64
CA ILE A 125 8.57 3.20 13.12
C ILE A 125 8.81 2.40 14.40
N ASP A 126 8.34 2.91 15.54
CA ASP A 126 8.39 2.19 16.81
C ASP A 126 7.18 1.24 17.01
N ALA A 127 7.18 0.52 18.13
CA ALA A 127 6.11 -0.44 18.42
C ALA A 127 4.74 0.24 18.61
N ASP A 128 4.69 1.46 19.16
CA ASP A 128 3.45 2.18 19.41
C ASP A 128 2.83 2.68 18.10
N GLU A 129 3.66 3.17 17.19
CA GLU A 129 3.28 3.57 15.84
C GLU A 129 2.83 2.38 14.99
N TYR A 130 3.55 1.26 15.07
CA TYR A 130 3.16 0.03 14.40
C TYR A 130 1.80 -0.46 14.90
N ARG A 131 1.57 -0.50 16.23
CA ARG A 131 0.27 -0.85 16.83
C ARG A 131 -0.85 0.08 16.35
N PHE A 132 -0.62 1.39 16.43
CA PHE A 132 -1.60 2.39 16.02
C PHE A 132 -2.02 2.20 14.56
N ASN A 133 -1.05 2.00 13.67
CA ASN A 133 -1.29 1.74 12.26
C ASN A 133 -2.07 0.43 12.03
N CYS A 134 -1.72 -0.66 12.73
CA CYS A 134 -2.39 -1.95 12.60
C CYS A 134 -3.87 -1.89 13.04
N ILE A 135 -4.16 -1.37 14.23
CA ILE A 135 -5.53 -1.32 14.79
C ILE A 135 -6.42 -0.35 14.01
N THR A 136 -5.85 0.70 13.41
CA THR A 136 -6.61 1.63 12.57
C THR A 136 -7.01 1.02 11.21
N LYS A 137 -6.24 0.03 10.74
CA LYS A 137 -6.44 -0.58 9.41
C LYS A 137 -7.18 -1.91 9.45
N TYR A 138 -6.99 -2.69 10.52
CA TYR A 138 -7.45 -4.07 10.58
C TYR A 138 -8.25 -4.35 11.85
N PRO A 139 -9.32 -5.16 11.76
CA PRO A 139 -10.07 -5.61 12.92
C PRO A 139 -9.29 -6.70 13.66
N LEU A 140 -8.42 -6.29 14.59
CA LEU A 140 -7.65 -7.17 15.48
C LEU A 140 -8.20 -7.06 16.90
N ASP A 141 -8.33 -8.19 17.58
CA ASP A 141 -8.87 -8.31 18.93
C ASP A 141 -7.81 -8.56 20.02
N ASP A 142 -6.56 -8.77 19.62
CA ASP A 142 -5.44 -9.04 20.52
C ASP A 142 -4.19 -8.24 20.11
N VAL A 143 -3.67 -7.45 21.05
CA VAL A 143 -2.46 -6.63 20.85
C VAL A 143 -1.18 -7.49 20.85
N ASP A 144 -1.19 -8.65 21.51
CA ASP A 144 -0.03 -9.53 21.59
C ASP A 144 0.34 -10.07 20.20
N ILE A 145 -0.65 -10.29 19.33
CA ILE A 145 -0.45 -10.69 17.93
C ILE A 145 0.31 -9.60 17.16
N VAL A 146 0.01 -8.32 17.45
CA VAL A 146 0.66 -7.18 16.80
C VAL A 146 2.11 -7.05 17.25
N ASP A 147 2.35 -7.23 18.55
CA ASP A 147 3.69 -7.20 19.14
C ASP A 147 4.56 -8.35 18.65
N GLU A 148 4.00 -9.55 18.53
CA GLU A 148 4.70 -10.70 17.95
C GLU A 148 5.09 -10.42 16.50
N ALA A 149 4.18 -9.84 15.70
CA ALA A 149 4.47 -9.46 14.31
C ALA A 149 5.60 -8.42 14.21
N PHE A 150 5.60 -7.41 15.08
CA PHE A 150 6.66 -6.40 15.14
C PHE A 150 8.01 -7.03 15.53
N ASN A 151 8.04 -7.84 16.58
CA ASN A 151 9.26 -8.53 17.02
C ASN A 151 9.80 -9.48 15.94
N ASN A 152 8.92 -10.20 15.24
CA ASN A 152 9.30 -11.04 14.11
C ASN A 152 9.95 -10.21 13.00
N MET A 153 9.46 -9.00 12.71
CA MET A 153 10.04 -8.08 11.72
C MET A 153 11.46 -7.64 12.09
N LEU A 154 11.74 -7.38 13.37
CA LEU A 154 13.08 -7.01 13.84
C LEU A 154 14.09 -8.16 13.72
N ASN A 155 13.60 -9.40 13.78
CA ASN A 155 14.42 -10.61 13.77
C ASN A 155 14.63 -11.22 12.36
N VAL A 156 14.16 -10.59 11.27
CA VAL A 156 14.24 -11.11 9.88
C VAL A 156 15.67 -11.11 9.31
N SER A 157 16.72 -10.96 10.13
CA SER A 157 18.11 -11.11 9.70
C SER A 157 18.51 -12.54 9.28
N GLU A 158 17.59 -13.51 9.23
CA GLU A 158 17.89 -14.93 8.94
C GLU A 158 17.29 -15.51 7.64
N PHE A 159 16.78 -14.70 6.70
CA PHE A 159 16.37 -15.22 5.38
C PHE A 159 17.23 -14.62 4.26
N SER A 160 18.44 -15.17 4.13
CA SER A 160 19.30 -15.11 2.93
C SER A 160 19.03 -16.28 1.99
#